data_AF-A0A0Q6A2A3-F1
#
_entry.id   AF-A0A0Q6A2A3-F1
#
_cell.length_a   1.000
_cell.length_b   1.000
_cell.length_c   1.000
_cell.angle_alpha   90.00
_cell.angle_beta   90.00
_cell.angle_gamma   90.00
#
_symmetry.space_group_name_H-M   'P 1'
#
loop_
_entity.id
_entity.type
_entity.pdbx_description
1 polymer ?
#
loop_
_entity_poly.entity_id
_entity_poly.type
_entity_poly.pdbx_seq_one_letter_code
_entity_poly.pdbx_strand_id
1 'polypeptide(L)'
;MKNLFFAVYTAFLFIACDKVKMDVKTEKSEEWKPVDSATATKAWMEYATPGEMQKMLAKADGAWVGENTMWMENGGKPMMSTSETTNKMIMDGRYQVSEHKGDFMRMPFEGMSIVGYDNSKKKFVSTWVDNMGTGIMNGEGDWNSSTKSIEFKGKMTDPSRPGKDCNFREVFTFIDDNTQKMEMYGPDSKTGKEFKTMEIKYTRKK
;
A
#
# COMPACT_ATOMS: atom_id res chain seq x y z
N MET A 1 -7.77 73.46 -38.00
CA MET A 1 -6.63 73.67 -37.08
C MET A 1 -6.98 73.07 -35.73
N LYS A 2 -6.07 72.24 -35.16
CA LYS A 2 -6.04 71.64 -33.81
C LYS A 2 -6.99 70.44 -33.59
N ASN A 3 -6.49 69.20 -33.74
CA ASN A 3 -5.89 68.28 -32.73
C ASN A 3 -6.94 67.23 -32.30
N LEU A 4 -7.09 66.08 -32.97
CA LEU A 4 -6.30 64.82 -32.89
C LEU A 4 -6.45 64.07 -31.54
N PHE A 5 -7.20 62.96 -31.51
CA PHE A 5 -6.71 61.59 -31.18
C PHE A 5 -7.85 60.55 -30.97
N PHE A 6 -7.81 59.50 -31.81
CA PHE A 6 -8.11 58.07 -31.61
C PHE A 6 -9.17 57.59 -30.59
N ALA A 7 -10.14 56.80 -31.10
CA ALA A 7 -10.62 55.61 -30.40
C ALA A 7 -11.02 54.52 -31.41
N VAL A 8 -10.46 53.34 -31.18
CA VAL A 8 -10.36 52.15 -32.04
C VAL A 8 -11.67 51.34 -32.04
N TYR A 9 -11.98 50.78 -33.20
CA TYR A 9 -13.06 49.82 -33.46
C TYR A 9 -12.84 48.54 -32.64
N THR A 10 -13.69 48.25 -31.65
CA THR A 10 -13.77 46.93 -31.00
C THR A 10 -14.93 46.14 -31.59
N ALA A 11 -14.62 45.21 -32.48
CA ALA A 11 -15.45 44.04 -32.73
C ALA A 11 -14.80 42.86 -32.00
N PHE A 12 -15.45 42.34 -30.96
CA PHE A 12 -15.20 41.00 -30.45
C PHE A 12 -16.52 40.29 -30.24
N LEU A 13 -16.65 39.16 -30.94
CA LEU A 13 -17.81 38.28 -30.96
C LEU A 13 -18.10 37.73 -29.56
N PHE A 14 -19.39 37.71 -29.24
CA PHE A 14 -19.97 36.84 -28.23
C PHE A 14 -19.82 35.37 -28.64
N ILE A 15 -19.18 34.56 -27.79
CA ILE A 15 -19.51 33.14 -27.67
C ILE A 15 -19.83 32.90 -26.19
N ALA A 16 -21.04 32.37 -25.98
CA ALA A 16 -21.71 32.24 -24.71
C ALA A 16 -20.96 31.34 -23.73
N CYS A 17 -20.86 31.79 -22.47
CA CYS A 17 -20.54 30.96 -21.31
C CYS A 17 -21.58 29.86 -21.14
N ASP A 18 -21.23 28.62 -21.44
CA ASP A 18 -21.91 27.48 -20.83
C ASP A 18 -21.52 27.40 -19.36
N LYS A 19 -22.51 27.60 -18.50
CA LYS A 19 -22.39 27.48 -17.05
C LYS A 19 -22.16 26.01 -16.68
N VAL A 20 -20.90 25.58 -16.65
CA VAL A 20 -20.52 24.36 -15.92
C VAL A 20 -20.72 24.66 -14.44
N LYS A 21 -21.84 24.19 -13.86
CA LYS A 21 -22.00 24.08 -12.42
C LYS A 21 -20.95 23.09 -11.92
N MET A 22 -19.83 23.61 -11.42
CA MET A 22 -18.94 22.84 -10.56
C MET A 22 -19.68 22.64 -9.23
N ASP A 23 -20.29 21.47 -9.05
CA ASP A 23 -20.70 20.98 -7.73
C ASP A 23 -19.43 20.72 -6.90
N VAL A 24 -18.91 21.78 -6.28
CA VAL A 24 -17.93 21.67 -5.21
C VAL A 24 -18.68 21.11 -4.01
N LYS A 25 -18.58 19.79 -3.81
CA LYS A 25 -18.91 19.19 -2.51
C LYS A 25 -17.96 19.78 -1.48
N THR A 26 -18.45 20.76 -0.73
CA THR A 26 -17.79 21.25 0.49
C THR A 26 -17.82 20.11 1.50
N GLU A 27 -16.75 19.33 1.60
CA GLU A 27 -16.54 18.45 2.74
C GLU A 27 -16.49 19.32 4.00
N LYS A 28 -17.46 19.11 4.89
CA LYS A 28 -17.54 19.80 6.17
C LYS A 28 -16.37 19.27 7.00
N SER A 29 -15.27 20.03 7.09
CA SER A 29 -14.16 19.71 7.98
C SER A 29 -14.69 19.54 9.39
N GLU A 30 -14.46 18.38 10.02
CA GLU A 30 -14.78 18.20 11.43
C GLU A 30 -14.09 19.30 12.23
N GLU A 31 -14.86 20.03 13.04
CA GLU A 31 -14.35 21.09 13.90
C GLU A 31 -13.36 20.47 14.90
N TRP A 32 -12.11 20.93 14.86
CA TRP A 32 -11.05 20.45 15.75
C TRP A 32 -11.41 20.77 17.21
N LYS A 33 -11.65 19.72 18.00
CA LYS A 33 -11.98 19.85 19.43
C LYS A 33 -10.73 19.64 20.27
N PRO A 34 -10.33 20.60 21.12
CA PRO A 34 -9.22 20.40 22.02
C PRO A 34 -9.56 19.29 23.03
N VAL A 35 -8.59 18.40 23.25
CA VAL A 35 -8.60 17.42 24.35
C VAL A 35 -7.76 17.98 25.50
N ASP A 36 -8.13 17.69 26.75
CA ASP A 36 -7.32 18.08 27.89
C ASP A 36 -5.96 17.37 27.86
N SER A 37 -4.95 17.97 28.50
CA SER A 37 -3.57 17.50 28.43
C SER A 37 -3.41 16.08 28.99
N ALA A 38 -4.13 15.72 30.05
CA ALA A 38 -4.02 14.39 30.65
C ALA A 38 -4.59 13.32 29.71
N THR A 39 -5.74 13.57 29.10
CA THR A 39 -6.34 12.70 28.08
C THR A 39 -5.42 12.56 26.86
N ALA A 40 -4.87 13.67 26.37
CA ALA A 40 -3.94 13.66 25.24
C ALA A 40 -2.68 12.83 25.54
N THR A 41 -2.04 13.05 26.70
CA THR A 41 -0.83 12.31 27.10
C THR A 41 -1.13 10.82 27.24
N LYS A 42 -2.27 10.44 27.84
CA LYS A 42 -2.68 9.04 27.94
C LYS A 42 -2.87 8.39 26.57
N ALA A 43 -3.59 9.06 25.66
CA ALA A 43 -3.81 8.55 24.32
C ALA A 43 -2.49 8.37 23.53
N TRP A 44 -1.54 9.32 23.66
CA TRP A 44 -0.22 9.20 23.06
C TRP A 44 0.60 8.03 23.62
N MET A 45 0.55 7.80 24.94
CA MET A 45 1.22 6.67 25.57
C MET A 45 0.65 5.33 25.08
N GLU A 46 -0.68 5.20 25.02
CA GLU A 46 -1.35 3.99 24.53
C GLU A 46 -1.05 3.75 23.03
N TYR A 47 -1.15 4.80 22.21
CA TYR A 47 -0.79 4.76 20.79
C TYR A 47 0.66 4.27 20.59
N ALA A 48 1.58 4.81 21.38
CA ALA A 48 3.00 4.51 21.33
C ALA A 48 3.42 3.35 22.25
N THR A 49 2.57 2.41 22.66
CA THR A 49 3.03 1.23 23.42
C THR A 49 2.86 -0.03 22.57
N PRO A 50 3.94 -0.77 22.23
CA PRO A 50 3.80 -2.05 21.52
C PRO A 50 2.95 -3.04 22.32
N GLY A 51 1.95 -3.63 21.65
CA GLY A 51 1.01 -4.59 22.22
C GLY A 51 1.11 -5.97 21.57
N GLU A 52 0.03 -6.74 21.64
CA GLU A 52 0.00 -8.12 21.15
C GLU A 52 0.23 -8.25 19.64
N MET A 53 -0.22 -7.28 18.84
CA MET A 53 -0.02 -7.31 17.38
C MET A 53 1.44 -7.09 17.01
N GLN A 54 2.15 -6.19 17.70
CA GLN A 54 3.59 -5.99 17.50
C GLN A 54 4.39 -7.20 17.99
N LYS A 55 4.00 -7.84 19.11
CA LYS A 55 4.59 -9.12 19.55
C LYS A 55 4.37 -10.24 18.52
N MET A 56 3.20 -10.27 17.88
CA MET A 56 2.91 -11.22 16.81
C MET A 56 3.85 -11.01 15.61
N LEU A 57 4.05 -9.77 15.16
CA LEU A 57 5.03 -9.45 14.11
C LEU A 57 6.44 -9.89 14.53
N ALA A 58 6.86 -9.59 15.77
CA ALA A 58 8.18 -9.95 16.28
C ALA A 58 8.48 -11.45 16.26
N LYS A 59 7.47 -12.33 16.33
CA LYS A 59 7.68 -13.78 16.16
C LYS A 59 8.20 -14.15 14.78
N ALA A 60 7.95 -13.32 13.77
CA ALA A 60 8.42 -13.53 12.41
C ALA A 60 9.87 -13.05 12.17
N ASP A 61 10.52 -12.41 13.15
CA ASP A 61 11.91 -11.96 13.02
C ASP A 61 12.86 -13.12 12.71
N GLY A 62 13.85 -12.86 11.87
CA GLY A 62 14.83 -13.83 11.39
C GLY A 62 14.81 -14.01 9.89
N ALA A 63 15.53 -15.03 9.41
CA ALA A 63 15.72 -15.30 8.00
C ALA A 63 14.77 -16.40 7.49
N TRP A 64 14.29 -16.24 6.26
CA TRP A 64 13.30 -17.09 5.61
C TRP A 64 13.69 -17.34 4.15
N VAL A 65 13.19 -18.44 3.60
CA VAL A 65 13.20 -18.75 2.17
C VAL A 65 11.75 -18.69 1.66
N GLY A 66 11.52 -17.96 0.57
CA GLY A 66 10.26 -17.92 -0.14
C GLY A 66 10.27 -18.80 -1.39
N GLU A 67 9.31 -19.71 -1.49
CA GLU A 67 8.96 -20.41 -2.74
C GLU A 67 7.89 -19.56 -3.46
N ASN A 68 8.29 -18.85 -4.53
CA ASN A 68 7.43 -17.89 -5.22
C ASN A 68 6.75 -18.54 -6.43
N THR A 69 5.46 -18.29 -6.57
CA THR A 69 4.65 -18.66 -7.75
C THR A 69 3.92 -17.42 -8.24
N MET A 70 4.04 -17.09 -9.52
CA MET A 70 3.52 -15.86 -10.10
C MET A 70 2.74 -16.13 -11.38
N TRP A 71 1.61 -15.42 -11.56
CA TRP A 71 0.74 -15.52 -12.71
C TRP A 71 0.60 -14.16 -13.39
N MET A 72 0.94 -14.10 -14.68
CA MET A 72 0.81 -12.87 -15.48
C MET A 72 -0.61 -12.66 -16.03
N GLU A 73 -1.37 -13.76 -16.15
CA GLU A 73 -2.72 -13.76 -16.69
C GLU A 73 -3.55 -14.80 -15.92
N ASN A 74 -4.85 -14.55 -15.77
CA ASN A 74 -5.74 -15.47 -15.07
C ASN A 74 -5.83 -16.82 -15.80
N GLY A 75 -5.50 -17.91 -15.10
CA GLY A 75 -5.44 -19.26 -15.66
C GLY A 75 -4.20 -19.56 -16.52
N GLY A 76 -3.25 -18.62 -16.62
CA GLY A 76 -1.97 -18.84 -17.31
C GLY A 76 -1.05 -19.82 -16.58
N LYS A 77 0.01 -20.27 -17.26
CA LYS A 77 1.05 -21.08 -16.62
C LYS A 77 1.85 -20.21 -15.63
N PRO A 78 2.08 -20.66 -14.40
CA PRO A 78 2.84 -19.88 -13.44
C PRO A 78 4.33 -19.86 -13.77
N MET A 79 4.99 -18.79 -13.34
CA MET A 79 6.44 -18.72 -13.21
C MET A 79 6.82 -18.99 -11.75
N MET A 80 7.88 -19.79 -11.55
CA MET A 80 8.36 -20.13 -10.22
C MET A 80 9.77 -19.60 -10.01
N SER A 81 10.06 -19.13 -8.80
CA SER A 81 11.40 -18.71 -8.37
C SER A 81 11.56 -18.87 -6.86
N THR A 82 12.77 -18.69 -6.35
CA THR A 82 13.04 -18.65 -4.91
C THR A 82 13.53 -17.27 -4.48
N SER A 83 13.21 -16.89 -3.25
CA SER A 83 13.66 -15.64 -2.63
C SER A 83 14.17 -15.90 -1.21
N GLU A 84 14.98 -14.97 -0.72
CA GLU A 84 15.38 -14.88 0.67
C GLU A 84 14.72 -13.65 1.29
N THR A 85 14.22 -13.80 2.52
CA THR A 85 13.64 -12.70 3.28
C THR A 85 14.30 -12.61 4.64
N THR A 86 14.64 -11.41 5.10
CA THR A 86 15.04 -11.16 6.49
C THR A 86 14.07 -10.19 7.14
N ASN A 87 13.47 -10.61 8.24
CA ASN A 87 12.55 -9.81 9.04
C ASN A 87 13.25 -9.30 10.30
N LYS A 88 13.00 -8.03 10.64
CA LYS A 88 13.54 -7.43 11.86
C LYS A 88 12.60 -6.36 12.41
N MET A 89 12.29 -6.44 13.70
CA MET A 89 11.66 -5.34 14.42
C MET A 89 12.62 -4.14 14.55
N ILE A 90 12.11 -2.95 14.30
CA ILE A 90 12.81 -1.67 14.41
C ILE A 90 12.05 -0.71 15.32
N MET A 91 12.69 0.41 15.67
CA MET A 91 12.10 1.50 16.47
C MET A 91 11.45 0.99 17.75
N ASP A 92 12.22 0.26 18.55
CA ASP A 92 11.80 -0.33 19.83
C ASP A 92 10.58 -1.26 19.72
N GLY A 93 10.51 -2.05 18.64
CA GLY A 93 9.47 -3.06 18.46
C GLY A 93 8.15 -2.52 17.88
N ARG A 94 8.19 -1.39 17.16
CA ARG A 94 6.98 -0.75 16.61
C ARG A 94 6.64 -1.19 15.20
N TYR A 95 7.65 -1.40 14.39
CA TYR A 95 7.53 -1.75 12.99
C TYR A 95 8.45 -2.92 12.70
N GLN A 96 8.02 -3.79 11.79
CA GLN A 96 8.88 -4.80 11.21
C GLN A 96 9.33 -4.32 9.83
N VAL A 97 10.63 -4.40 9.57
CA VAL A 97 11.18 -4.29 8.22
C VAL A 97 11.41 -5.69 7.69
N SER A 98 10.98 -5.94 6.45
CA SER A 98 11.33 -7.14 5.70
C SER A 98 12.16 -6.76 4.50
N GLU A 99 13.36 -7.33 4.38
CA GLU A 99 14.22 -7.20 3.21
C GLU A 99 14.16 -8.47 2.38
N HIS A 100 13.95 -8.34 1.07
CA HIS A 100 13.76 -9.44 0.14
C HIS A 100 14.81 -9.41 -0.96
N LYS A 101 15.38 -10.57 -1.28
CA LYS A 101 16.29 -10.78 -2.41
C LYS A 101 15.88 -12.01 -3.20
N GLY A 102 15.96 -11.97 -4.51
CA GLY A 102 15.67 -13.13 -5.34
C GLY A 102 15.87 -12.86 -6.82
N ASP A 103 15.23 -13.68 -7.64
CA ASP A 103 15.20 -13.51 -9.09
C ASP A 103 13.77 -13.35 -9.58
N PHE A 104 13.56 -12.34 -10.43
CA PHE A 104 12.31 -12.11 -11.13
C PHE A 104 12.59 -12.01 -12.64
N MET A 105 12.02 -12.93 -13.42
CA MET A 105 12.25 -13.01 -14.88
C MET A 105 13.76 -13.02 -15.27
N ARG A 106 14.59 -13.74 -14.52
CA ARG A 106 16.07 -13.81 -14.69
C ARG A 106 16.81 -12.49 -14.41
N MET A 107 16.15 -11.53 -13.78
CA MET A 107 16.78 -10.30 -13.29
C MET A 107 16.87 -10.33 -11.76
N PRO A 108 17.97 -9.82 -11.17
CA PRO A 108 18.07 -9.67 -9.73
C PRO A 108 16.94 -8.79 -9.19
N PHE A 109 16.26 -9.29 -8.16
CA PHE A 109 15.18 -8.62 -7.48
C PHE A 109 15.59 -8.21 -6.07
N GLU A 110 15.26 -6.98 -5.71
CA GLU A 110 15.40 -6.43 -4.35
C GLU A 110 14.12 -5.72 -3.97
N GLY A 111 13.60 -6.04 -2.78
CA GLY A 111 12.38 -5.45 -2.25
C GLY A 111 12.47 -5.21 -0.76
N MET A 112 11.72 -4.24 -0.26
CA MET A 112 11.64 -3.94 1.16
C MET A 112 10.22 -3.56 1.55
N SER A 113 9.77 -4.10 2.68
CA SER A 113 8.51 -3.71 3.31
C SER A 113 8.74 -3.07 4.68
N ILE A 114 7.82 -2.20 5.08
CA ILE A 114 7.65 -1.83 6.49
C ILE A 114 6.20 -2.12 6.86
N VAL A 115 6.02 -2.98 7.85
CA VAL A 115 4.71 -3.33 8.41
C VAL A 115 4.63 -2.87 9.86
N GLY A 116 3.51 -2.26 10.23
CA GLY A 116 3.21 -1.87 11.60
C GLY A 116 1.77 -2.15 11.97
N TYR A 117 1.47 -2.05 13.26
CA TYR A 117 0.09 -2.01 13.75
C TYR A 117 -0.17 -0.65 14.38
N ASP A 118 -1.12 0.10 13.81
CA ASP A 118 -1.56 1.38 14.35
C ASP A 118 -2.54 1.10 15.51
N ASN A 119 -2.07 1.30 16.73
CA ASN A 119 -2.85 1.05 17.95
C ASN A 119 -4.11 1.93 18.05
N SER A 120 -4.09 3.12 17.45
CA SER A 120 -5.23 4.03 17.48
C SER A 120 -6.28 3.62 16.44
N LYS A 121 -5.85 3.33 15.21
CA LYS A 121 -6.75 2.88 14.13
C LYS A 121 -7.17 1.43 14.28
N LYS A 122 -6.43 0.64 15.07
CA LYS A 122 -6.56 -0.81 15.24
C LYS A 122 -6.38 -1.59 13.94
N LYS A 123 -5.48 -1.12 13.07
CA LYS A 123 -5.20 -1.70 11.75
C LYS A 123 -3.73 -1.96 11.56
N PHE A 124 -3.42 -2.98 10.77
CA PHE A 124 -2.10 -3.09 10.15
C PHE A 124 -1.95 -2.05 9.06
N VAL A 125 -0.74 -1.51 8.95
CA VAL A 125 -0.29 -0.62 7.89
C VAL A 125 0.93 -1.25 7.23
N SER A 126 1.00 -1.18 5.91
CA SER A 126 2.10 -1.73 5.12
C SER A 126 2.52 -0.74 4.04
N THR A 127 3.82 -0.62 3.83
CA THR A 127 4.41 0.04 2.68
C THR A 127 5.41 -0.89 2.01
N TRP A 128 5.53 -0.79 0.69
CA TRP A 128 6.43 -1.62 -0.11
C TRP A 128 7.15 -0.79 -1.18
N VAL A 129 8.44 -1.09 -1.37
CA VAL A 129 9.30 -0.59 -2.44
C VAL A 129 10.15 -1.72 -3.01
N ASP A 130 10.49 -1.64 -4.30
CA ASP A 130 11.37 -2.60 -4.97
C ASP A 130 12.14 -1.98 -6.12
N ASN A 131 13.05 -2.75 -6.72
CA ASN A 131 13.86 -2.35 -7.87
C ASN A 131 13.20 -2.59 -9.24
N MET A 132 11.92 -2.98 -9.28
CA MET A 132 11.14 -3.19 -10.51
C MET A 132 10.31 -1.96 -10.89
N GLY A 133 10.23 -0.96 -10.01
CA GLY A 133 9.52 0.29 -10.25
C GLY A 133 10.02 1.45 -9.39
N THR A 134 9.37 2.60 -9.51
CA THR A 134 9.64 3.81 -8.70
C THR A 134 8.43 4.25 -7.88
N GLY A 135 7.33 3.50 -7.95
CA GLY A 135 6.14 3.74 -7.15
C GLY A 135 6.28 3.13 -5.75
N ILE A 136 5.57 3.70 -4.79
CA ILE A 136 5.47 3.18 -3.42
C ILE A 136 4.07 2.58 -3.26
N MET A 137 3.99 1.30 -2.90
CA MET A 137 2.71 0.70 -2.56
C MET A 137 2.37 0.97 -1.10
N ASN A 138 1.11 1.22 -0.82
CA ASN A 138 0.63 1.37 0.56
C ASN A 138 -0.68 0.63 0.74
N GLY A 139 -0.82 -0.06 1.87
CA GLY A 139 -2.02 -0.80 2.23
C GLY A 139 -2.34 -0.72 3.72
N GLU A 140 -3.62 -0.89 4.04
CA GLU A 140 -4.09 -1.12 5.40
C GLU A 140 -4.81 -2.48 5.45
N GLY A 141 -4.73 -3.16 6.59
CA GLY A 141 -5.36 -4.47 6.75
C GLY A 141 -5.84 -4.75 8.16
N ASP A 142 -6.80 -5.67 8.26
CA ASP A 142 -7.40 -6.10 9.52
C ASP A 142 -6.89 -7.50 9.91
N TRP A 143 -6.72 -7.73 11.21
CA TRP A 143 -6.42 -9.07 11.73
C TRP A 143 -7.67 -9.95 11.68
N ASN A 144 -7.54 -11.14 11.07
CA ASN A 144 -8.53 -12.19 11.18
C ASN A 144 -7.99 -13.34 12.06
N SER A 145 -8.52 -13.47 13.26
CA SER A 145 -8.10 -14.50 14.21
C SER A 145 -8.49 -15.92 13.79
N SER A 146 -9.59 -16.08 13.04
CA SER A 146 -10.10 -17.40 12.63
C SER A 146 -9.20 -18.06 11.60
N THR A 147 -8.62 -17.27 10.70
CA THR A 147 -7.69 -17.71 9.64
C THR A 147 -6.24 -17.43 9.97
N LYS A 148 -5.96 -16.75 11.10
CA LYS A 148 -4.63 -16.26 11.48
C LYS A 148 -3.97 -15.49 10.34
N SER A 149 -4.70 -14.56 9.76
CA SER A 149 -4.25 -13.82 8.59
C SER A 149 -4.50 -12.32 8.69
N ILE A 150 -3.74 -11.56 7.92
CA ILE A 150 -3.96 -10.13 7.66
C ILE A 150 -4.38 -10.01 6.20
N GLU A 151 -5.47 -9.31 5.93
CA GLU A 151 -5.85 -8.93 4.56
C GLU A 151 -5.55 -7.45 4.36
N PHE A 152 -4.49 -7.14 3.62
CA PHE A 152 -4.17 -5.78 3.20
C PHE A 152 -4.93 -5.41 1.93
N LYS A 153 -5.48 -4.20 1.91
CA LYS A 153 -6.04 -3.56 0.73
C LYS A 153 -5.39 -2.20 0.54
N GLY A 154 -5.06 -1.88 -0.69
CA GLY A 154 -4.32 -0.68 -0.98
C GLY A 154 -4.29 -0.32 -2.45
N LYS A 155 -3.42 0.63 -2.76
CA LYS A 155 -3.17 1.08 -4.12
C LYS A 155 -1.69 0.97 -4.45
N MET A 156 -1.43 0.70 -5.71
CA MET A 156 -0.11 0.79 -6.31
C MET A 156 -0.21 1.54 -7.64
N THR A 157 0.90 2.14 -8.07
CA THR A 157 0.99 2.73 -9.40
C THR A 157 0.79 1.68 -10.48
N ASP A 158 -0.02 1.98 -11.48
CA ASP A 158 -0.19 1.14 -12.65
C ASP A 158 0.73 1.62 -13.80
N PRO A 159 1.85 0.94 -14.06
CA PRO A 159 2.80 1.39 -15.09
C PRO A 159 2.21 1.29 -16.51
N SER A 160 1.13 0.53 -16.73
CA SER A 160 0.48 0.43 -18.04
C SER A 160 -0.47 1.60 -18.33
N ARG A 161 -0.83 2.39 -17.30
CA ARG A 161 -1.77 3.52 -17.38
C ARG A 161 -1.16 4.76 -16.72
N PRO A 162 -0.44 5.60 -17.48
CA PRO A 162 0.25 6.76 -16.92
C PRO A 162 -0.62 7.65 -16.03
N GLY A 163 -0.13 7.96 -14.82
CA GLY A 163 -0.82 8.79 -13.84
C GLY A 163 -2.03 8.12 -13.18
N LYS A 164 -2.17 6.80 -13.27
CA LYS A 164 -3.24 6.03 -12.62
C LYS A 164 -2.66 5.01 -11.63
N ASP A 165 -3.47 4.73 -10.62
CA ASP A 165 -3.24 3.64 -9.70
C ASP A 165 -4.17 2.47 -10.02
N CYS A 166 -3.78 1.28 -9.58
CA CYS A 166 -4.65 0.13 -9.45
C CYS A 166 -4.78 -0.29 -7.98
N ASN A 167 -5.90 -0.95 -7.67
CA ASN A 167 -6.10 -1.55 -6.36
C ASN A 167 -5.37 -2.89 -6.31
N PHE A 168 -4.87 -3.24 -5.13
CA PHE A 168 -4.37 -4.58 -4.84
C PHE A 168 -5.00 -5.10 -3.55
N ARG A 169 -4.98 -6.42 -3.42
CA ARG A 169 -5.31 -7.12 -2.19
C ARG A 169 -4.21 -8.15 -1.90
N GLU A 170 -3.74 -8.19 -0.67
CA GLU A 170 -2.75 -9.15 -0.21
C GLU A 170 -3.28 -9.85 1.04
N VAL A 171 -3.12 -11.17 1.10
CA VAL A 171 -3.50 -11.99 2.26
C VAL A 171 -2.25 -12.66 2.80
N PHE A 172 -1.83 -12.26 4.00
CA PHE A 172 -0.69 -12.84 4.69
C PHE A 172 -1.18 -13.76 5.81
N THR A 173 -0.87 -15.05 5.72
CA THR A 173 -1.34 -16.10 6.63
C THR A 173 -0.20 -16.67 7.45
N PHE A 174 -0.36 -16.69 8.77
CA PHE A 174 0.58 -17.28 9.73
C PHE A 174 0.15 -18.72 10.03
N ILE A 175 0.73 -19.68 9.29
CA ILE A 175 0.36 -21.10 9.38
C ILE A 175 0.88 -21.68 10.71
N ASP A 176 2.17 -21.52 10.96
CA ASP A 176 2.86 -21.89 12.20
C ASP A 176 4.10 -20.99 12.40
N ASP A 177 4.92 -21.27 13.43
CA ASP A 177 6.08 -20.45 13.79
C ASP A 177 7.20 -20.45 12.72
N ASN A 178 7.18 -21.41 11.79
CA ASN A 178 8.21 -21.63 10.78
C ASN A 178 7.66 -21.64 9.34
N THR A 179 6.35 -21.46 9.17
CA THR A 179 5.68 -21.47 7.86
C THR A 179 4.69 -20.32 7.76
N GLN A 180 4.81 -19.53 6.70
CA GLN A 180 3.88 -18.44 6.38
C GLN A 180 3.51 -18.51 4.90
N LYS A 181 2.37 -17.93 4.54
CA LYS A 181 1.93 -17.84 3.15
C LYS A 181 1.45 -16.42 2.86
N MET A 182 1.94 -15.84 1.77
CA MET A 182 1.41 -14.60 1.21
C MET A 182 0.72 -14.91 -0.12
N GLU A 183 -0.45 -14.32 -0.33
CA GLU A 183 -1.18 -14.36 -1.60
C GLU A 183 -1.49 -12.94 -2.03
N MET A 184 -1.14 -12.58 -3.26
CA MET A 184 -1.42 -11.27 -3.84
C MET A 184 -2.43 -11.39 -4.97
N TYR A 185 -3.32 -10.41 -5.04
CA TYR A 185 -4.37 -10.28 -6.02
C TYR A 185 -4.36 -8.89 -6.63
N GLY A 186 -4.57 -8.83 -7.94
CA GLY A 186 -4.58 -7.60 -8.72
C GLY A 186 -5.48 -7.71 -9.94
N PRO A 187 -5.72 -6.59 -10.64
CA PRO A 187 -6.55 -6.59 -11.83
C PRO A 187 -5.85 -7.29 -13.00
N ASP A 188 -6.59 -8.16 -13.68
CA ASP A 188 -6.23 -8.70 -14.98
C ASP A 188 -6.13 -7.56 -16.00
N SER A 189 -5.01 -7.46 -16.71
CA SER A 189 -4.74 -6.35 -17.64
C SER A 189 -5.70 -6.30 -18.82
N LYS A 190 -6.34 -7.43 -19.17
CA LYS A 190 -7.30 -7.53 -20.30
C LYS A 190 -8.73 -7.26 -19.84
N THR A 191 -9.11 -7.70 -18.65
CA THR A 191 -10.51 -7.69 -18.20
C THR A 191 -10.79 -6.76 -17.01
N GLY A 192 -9.75 -6.32 -16.31
CA GLY A 192 -9.84 -5.54 -15.07
C GLY A 192 -10.36 -6.32 -13.85
N LYS A 193 -10.70 -7.61 -14.01
CA LYS A 193 -11.17 -8.46 -12.91
C LYS A 193 -10.02 -8.87 -12.02
N GLU A 194 -10.27 -8.94 -10.72
CA GLU A 194 -9.27 -9.42 -9.77
C GLU A 194 -8.95 -10.90 -10.00
N PHE A 195 -7.67 -11.26 -9.97
CA PHE A 195 -7.18 -12.63 -9.94
C PHE A 195 -5.92 -12.74 -9.09
N LYS A 196 -5.54 -13.96 -8.69
CA LYS A 196 -4.29 -14.20 -7.95
C LYS A 196 -3.11 -13.97 -8.88
N THR A 197 -2.26 -13.00 -8.54
CA THR A 197 -1.06 -12.64 -9.30
C THR A 197 0.19 -13.28 -8.70
N MET A 198 0.19 -13.53 -7.38
CA MET A 198 1.34 -14.07 -6.67
C MET A 198 0.91 -14.95 -5.50
N GLU A 199 1.72 -15.97 -5.23
CA GLU A 199 1.72 -16.73 -3.99
C GLU A 199 3.17 -16.95 -3.58
N ILE A 200 3.47 -16.73 -2.30
CA ILE A 200 4.76 -17.04 -1.71
C ILE A 200 4.53 -17.90 -0.49
N LYS A 201 5.17 -19.06 -0.46
CA LYS A 201 5.28 -19.88 0.75
C LYS A 201 6.63 -19.63 1.39
N TYR A 202 6.62 -19.05 2.58
CA TYR A 202 7.82 -18.81 3.36
C TYR A 202 8.08 -19.96 4.33
N THR A 203 9.32 -20.40 4.39
CA THR A 203 9.82 -21.34 5.39
C THR A 203 11.01 -20.72 6.11
N ARG A 204 11.03 -20.77 7.44
CA ARG A 204 12.12 -20.22 8.24
C ARG A 204 13.43 -20.94 7.92
N LYS A 205 14.52 -20.18 7.73
CA LYS A 205 15.87 -20.75 7.60
C LYS A 205 16.28 -21.35 8.95
N LYS A 206 16.76 -22.60 8.91
CA LYS A 206 17.33 -23.28 10.07
C LYS A 206 18.77 -22.87 10.30
#